data_AF-A0A087Y3Y1-F1
#
_entry.id   AF-A0A087Y3Y1-F1
#
_cell.length_a   1.000
_cell.length_b   1.000
_cell.length_c   1.000
_cell.angle_alpha   90.00
_cell.angle_beta   90.00
_cell.angle_gamma   90.00
#
_symmetry.space_group_name_H-M   'P 1'
#
loop_
_entity.id
_entity.type
_entity.pdbx_description
1 polymer ?
#
loop_
_entity_poly.entity_id
_entity_poly.type
_entity_poly.pdbx_seq_one_letter_code
_entity_poly.pdbx_strand_id
1 'polypeptide(L)'
;APPRIVMGYWDVPEGTDCVEKTWIATKLGTALGLIGSAYHIVAFQPDTALEAMQRAASATVTMATMGAIFGMTTCLTAQAREAPDDPLNYFVGGCASGIFLGARTHNAMTGTTGCLALGTLAFFTKAGKMEGWRLTGPPKL
;
A
#
# COMPACT_ATOMS: atom_id res chain seq x y z
N ALA A 1 -2.38 -12.14 28.66
CA ALA A 1 -3.46 -11.39 28.00
C ALA A 1 -3.46 -11.76 26.53
N PRO A 2 -4.61 -12.17 25.93
CA PRO A 2 -4.65 -12.46 24.50
C PRO A 2 -4.31 -11.19 23.72
N PRO A 3 -3.57 -11.28 22.60
CA PRO A 3 -3.23 -10.12 21.79
C PRO A 3 -4.53 -9.47 21.31
N ARG A 4 -4.65 -8.15 21.53
CA ARG A 4 -5.72 -7.31 21.01
C ARG A 4 -5.76 -7.53 19.50
N ILE A 5 -6.80 -8.21 18.98
CA ILE A 5 -6.96 -8.45 17.55
C ILE A 5 -6.94 -7.08 16.89
N VAL A 6 -5.88 -6.80 16.15
CA VAL A 6 -5.73 -5.56 15.38
C VAL A 6 -6.88 -5.56 14.39
N MET A 7 -7.77 -4.57 14.47
CA MET A 7 -8.83 -4.37 13.49
C MET A 7 -8.18 -4.36 12.09
N GLY A 8 -8.53 -5.33 11.27
CA GLY A 8 -7.94 -5.53 9.96
C GLY A 8 -8.38 -4.46 8.99
N TYR A 9 -7.58 -4.20 7.96
CA TYR A 9 -7.92 -3.24 6.90
C TYR A 9 -9.31 -3.49 6.28
N TRP A 10 -9.72 -4.76 6.22
CA TRP A 10 -11.00 -5.22 5.67
C TRP A 10 -12.16 -5.23 6.67
N ASP A 11 -11.90 -5.03 7.97
CA ASP A 11 -12.94 -5.00 9.00
C ASP A 11 -13.61 -3.62 9.09
N VAL A 12 -12.91 -2.57 8.64
CA VAL A 12 -13.45 -1.22 8.54
C VAL A 12 -14.23 -1.08 7.22
N PRO A 13 -15.46 -0.52 7.22
CA PRO A 13 -16.23 -0.30 6.00
C PRO A 13 -15.53 0.67 5.04
N GLU A 14 -15.72 0.50 3.73
CA GLU A 14 -15.20 1.44 2.75
C GLU A 14 -15.92 2.79 2.84
N GLY A 15 -15.19 3.89 2.71
CA GLY A 15 -15.73 5.25 2.79
C GLY A 15 -15.98 5.77 4.21
N THR A 16 -15.75 4.97 5.26
CA THR A 16 -15.80 5.40 6.67
C THR A 16 -14.42 5.34 7.33
N ASP A 17 -14.25 6.06 8.44
CA ASP A 17 -13.05 6.02 9.30
C ASP A 17 -11.73 6.12 8.51
N CYS A 18 -11.65 7.09 7.58
CA CYS A 18 -10.52 7.22 6.65
C CYS A 18 -9.17 7.29 7.35
N VAL A 19 -9.10 7.93 8.51
CA VAL A 19 -7.86 8.06 9.29
C VAL A 19 -7.40 6.68 9.76
N GLU A 20 -8.31 5.83 10.22
CA GLU A 20 -7.99 4.48 10.69
C GLU A 20 -7.54 3.58 9.52
N LYS A 21 -8.29 3.54 8.43
CA LYS A 21 -7.89 2.78 7.22
C LYS A 21 -6.54 3.24 6.67
N THR A 22 -6.33 4.55 6.62
CA THR A 22 -5.05 5.15 6.20
C THR A 22 -3.92 4.74 7.13
N TRP A 23 -4.15 4.77 8.44
CA TRP A 23 -3.17 4.38 9.43
C TRP A 23 -2.79 2.90 9.32
N ILE A 24 -3.77 2.02 9.10
CA ILE A 24 -3.53 0.59 8.85
C ILE A 24 -2.72 0.40 7.56
N ALA A 25 -3.09 1.07 6.47
CA ALA A 25 -2.37 1.00 5.19
C ALA A 25 -0.93 1.55 5.32
N THR A 26 -0.74 2.62 6.08
CA THR A 26 0.57 3.21 6.38
C THR A 26 1.43 2.22 7.16
N LYS A 27 0.89 1.57 8.18
CA LYS A 27 1.60 0.52 8.94
C LYS A 27 2.04 -0.63 8.05
N LEU A 28 1.16 -1.09 7.16
CA LEU A 28 1.50 -2.14 6.18
C LEU A 28 2.62 -1.66 5.24
N GLY A 29 2.53 -0.43 4.73
CA GLY A 29 3.59 0.19 3.92
C GLY A 29 4.93 0.27 4.66
N THR A 30 4.93 0.72 5.92
CA THR A 30 6.12 0.76 6.77
C THR A 30 6.73 -0.62 6.98
N ALA A 31 5.92 -1.63 7.27
CA ALA A 31 6.39 -3.00 7.46
C ALA A 31 7.05 -3.55 6.18
N LEU A 32 6.41 -3.35 5.01
CA LEU A 32 6.97 -3.73 3.72
C LEU A 32 8.25 -2.96 3.40
N GLY A 33 8.31 -1.66 3.72
CA GLY A 33 9.48 -0.83 3.54
C GLY A 33 10.67 -1.29 4.38
N LEU A 34 10.44 -1.69 5.64
CA LEU A 34 11.48 -2.24 6.51
C LEU A 34 12.00 -3.58 5.99
N ILE A 35 11.10 -4.49 5.58
CA ILE A 35 11.47 -5.78 5.00
C ILE A 35 12.29 -5.57 3.72
N GLY A 36 11.81 -4.70 2.81
CA GLY A 36 12.51 -4.38 1.57
C GLY A 36 13.89 -3.75 1.82
N SER A 37 13.98 -2.84 2.80
CA SER A 37 15.25 -2.23 3.22
C SER A 37 16.22 -3.25 3.78
N ALA A 38 15.75 -4.20 4.59
CA ALA A 38 16.58 -5.26 5.14
C ALA A 38 17.19 -6.12 4.03
N TYR A 39 16.38 -6.56 3.06
CA TYR A 39 16.89 -7.28 1.89
C TYR A 39 17.87 -6.45 1.06
N HIS A 40 17.56 -5.17 0.84
CA HIS A 40 18.43 -4.28 0.08
C HIS A 40 19.80 -4.09 0.75
N ILE A 41 19.85 -3.93 2.08
CA ILE A 41 21.11 -3.78 2.84
C ILE A 41 21.91 -5.09 2.84
N VAL A 42 21.24 -6.23 2.93
CA VAL A 42 21.92 -7.54 2.89
C VAL A 42 22.50 -7.82 1.49
N ALA A 43 21.76 -7.49 0.43
CA ALA A 43 22.22 -7.67 -0.95
C ALA A 43 23.28 -6.64 -1.37
N PHE A 44 23.14 -5.40 -0.92
CA PHE A 44 24.03 -4.28 -1.25
C PHE A 44 24.54 -3.63 0.04
N GLN A 45 25.62 -4.21 0.57
CA GLN A 45 26.20 -3.75 1.83
C GLN A 45 26.66 -2.29 1.73
N PRO A 46 26.23 -1.42 2.66
CA PRO A 46 26.72 -0.05 2.75
C PRO A 46 28.09 -0.03 3.45
N ASP A 47 28.91 0.96 3.12
CA ASP A 47 30.25 1.10 3.71
C ASP A 47 30.20 1.57 5.17
N THR A 48 29.08 2.19 5.57
CA THR A 48 28.88 2.72 6.92
C THR A 48 27.50 2.43 7.49
N ALA A 49 27.41 2.34 8.82
CA ALA A 49 26.14 2.16 9.53
C ALA A 49 25.18 3.36 9.34
N LEU A 50 25.71 4.57 9.22
CA LEU A 50 24.90 5.77 9.00
C LEU A 50 24.24 5.74 7.62
N GLU A 51 24.98 5.32 6.59
CA GLU A 51 24.43 5.16 5.25
C GLU A 51 23.36 4.04 5.21
N ALA A 52 23.59 2.94 5.93
CA ALA A 52 22.59 1.88 6.09
C ALA A 52 21.28 2.43 6.67
N MET A 53 21.39 3.23 7.75
CA MET A 53 20.23 3.87 8.38
C MET A 53 19.51 4.84 7.45
N GLN A 54 20.25 5.68 6.72
CA GLN A 54 19.65 6.64 5.78
C GLN A 54 18.93 5.94 4.62
N ARG A 55 19.53 4.89 4.07
CA ARG A 55 18.91 4.04 3.03
C ARG A 55 17.63 3.38 3.56
N ALA A 56 17.69 2.75 4.73
CA ALA A 56 16.52 2.12 5.33
C ALA A 56 15.40 3.12 5.67
N ALA A 57 15.75 4.25 6.27
CA ALA A 57 14.79 5.28 6.63
C ALA A 57 14.11 5.86 5.38
N SER A 58 14.88 6.21 4.36
CA SER A 58 14.33 6.79 3.12
C SER A 58 13.40 5.84 2.38
N ALA A 59 13.76 4.56 2.26
CA ALA A 59 12.91 3.53 1.66
C ALA A 59 11.65 3.28 2.49
N THR A 60 11.79 3.15 3.81
CA THR A 60 10.66 2.91 4.72
C THR A 60 9.67 4.06 4.71
N VAL A 61 10.13 5.31 4.79
CA VAL A 61 9.27 6.50 4.72
C VAL A 61 8.56 6.55 3.38
N THR A 62 9.25 6.25 2.27
CA THR A 62 8.63 6.24 0.94
C THR A 62 7.47 5.24 0.88
N MET A 63 7.67 4.02 1.35
CA MET A 63 6.62 2.99 1.37
C MET A 63 5.49 3.32 2.35
N ALA A 64 5.80 3.91 3.50
CA ALA A 64 4.80 4.38 4.45
C ALA A 64 3.91 5.47 3.83
N THR A 65 4.51 6.45 3.15
CA THR A 65 3.78 7.51 2.47
C THR A 65 2.93 6.98 1.32
N MET A 66 3.42 5.99 0.55
CA MET A 66 2.61 5.32 -0.47
C MET A 66 1.37 4.67 0.13
N GLY A 67 1.51 3.96 1.26
CA GLY A 67 0.38 3.36 1.99
C GLY A 67 -0.61 4.42 2.52
N ALA A 68 -0.11 5.55 3.00
CA ALA A 68 -0.94 6.66 3.46
C ALA A 68 -1.73 7.29 2.31
N ILE A 69 -1.07 7.59 1.19
CA ILE A 69 -1.71 8.14 -0.01
C ILE A 69 -2.77 7.17 -0.53
N PHE A 70 -2.43 5.88 -0.63
CA PHE A 70 -3.36 4.85 -1.02
C PHE A 70 -4.62 4.88 -0.14
N GLY A 71 -4.49 4.76 1.19
CA GLY A 71 -5.63 4.70 2.10
C GLY A 71 -6.50 5.97 2.11
N MET A 72 -5.88 7.15 2.04
CA MET A 72 -6.62 8.42 1.96
C MET A 72 -7.36 8.53 0.64
N THR A 73 -6.68 8.26 -0.48
CA THR A 73 -7.27 8.39 -1.80
C THR A 73 -8.41 7.39 -2.01
N THR A 74 -8.26 6.13 -1.60
CA THR A 74 -9.38 5.17 -1.69
C THR A 74 -10.57 5.61 -0.85
N CYS A 75 -10.35 6.12 0.36
CA CYS A 75 -11.45 6.57 1.22
C CYS A 75 -12.15 7.84 0.69
N LEU A 76 -11.38 8.81 0.22
CA LEU A 76 -11.92 10.06 -0.34
C LEU A 76 -12.67 9.82 -1.64
N THR A 77 -12.15 8.94 -2.51
CA THR A 77 -12.83 8.59 -3.76
C THR A 77 -14.11 7.78 -3.51
N ALA A 78 -14.11 6.88 -2.54
CA ALA A 78 -15.31 6.18 -2.09
C ALA A 78 -16.40 7.14 -1.60
N GLN A 79 -16.04 8.15 -0.82
CA GLN A 79 -16.98 9.18 -0.36
C GLN A 79 -17.45 10.09 -1.50
N ALA A 80 -16.53 10.59 -2.32
CA ALA A 80 -16.85 11.55 -3.39
C ALA A 80 -17.72 10.95 -4.50
N ARG A 81 -17.63 9.64 -4.73
CA ARG A 81 -18.41 8.93 -5.76
C ARG A 81 -19.67 8.26 -5.23
N GLU A 82 -19.90 8.32 -3.92
CA GLU A 82 -21.00 7.63 -3.22
C GLU A 82 -21.11 6.13 -3.58
N ALA A 83 -19.97 5.53 -3.97
CA ALA A 83 -19.88 4.18 -4.51
C ALA A 83 -18.77 3.42 -3.76
N PRO A 84 -18.96 3.09 -2.47
CA PRO A 84 -17.89 2.61 -1.60
C PRO A 84 -17.29 1.26 -2.04
N ASP A 85 -18.09 0.40 -2.67
CA ASP A 85 -17.64 -0.92 -3.12
C ASP A 85 -17.04 -0.96 -4.52
N ASP A 86 -17.03 0.16 -5.25
CA ASP A 86 -16.46 0.21 -6.61
C ASP A 86 -14.93 -0.01 -6.58
N PRO A 87 -14.40 -1.06 -7.24
CA PRO A 87 -12.96 -1.33 -7.32
C PRO A 87 -12.16 -0.20 -8.01
N LEU A 88 -12.81 0.68 -8.77
CA LEU A 88 -12.16 1.85 -9.34
C LEU A 88 -11.62 2.81 -8.25
N ASN A 89 -12.20 2.84 -7.06
CA ASN A 89 -11.66 3.65 -5.95
C ASN A 89 -10.26 3.15 -5.55
N TYR A 90 -10.06 1.83 -5.55
CA TYR A 90 -8.77 1.19 -5.30
C TYR A 90 -7.80 1.43 -6.45
N PHE A 91 -8.28 1.44 -7.70
CA PHE A 91 -7.45 1.82 -8.85
C PHE A 91 -6.89 3.23 -8.71
N VAL A 92 -7.74 4.20 -8.35
CA VAL A 92 -7.33 5.60 -8.18
C VAL A 92 -6.34 5.74 -7.01
N GLY A 93 -6.58 5.04 -5.89
CA GLY A 93 -5.63 5.01 -4.77
C GLY A 93 -4.28 4.42 -5.16
N GLY A 94 -4.27 3.31 -5.89
CA GLY A 94 -3.04 2.68 -6.40
C GLY A 94 -2.32 3.61 -7.38
N CYS A 95 -3.05 4.24 -8.29
CA CYS A 95 -2.49 5.20 -9.24
C CYS A 95 -1.85 6.41 -8.54
N ALA A 96 -2.53 7.00 -7.56
CA ALA A 96 -2.01 8.12 -6.78
C ALA A 96 -0.71 7.76 -6.06
N SER A 97 -0.63 6.56 -5.46
CA SER A 97 0.60 6.07 -4.83
C SER A 97 1.74 5.86 -5.83
N GLY A 98 1.44 5.41 -7.05
CA GLY A 98 2.41 5.24 -8.14
C GLY A 98 2.95 6.57 -8.67
N ILE A 99 2.08 7.57 -8.84
CA ILE A 99 2.49 8.93 -9.21
C ILE A 99 3.41 9.52 -8.14
N PHE A 100 3.07 9.35 -6.85
CA PHE A 100 3.94 9.78 -5.76
C PHE A 100 5.31 9.10 -5.81
N LEU A 101 5.37 7.80 -6.09
CA LEU A 101 6.64 7.11 -6.27
C LEU A 101 7.45 7.73 -7.41
N GLY A 102 6.83 8.02 -8.55
CA GLY A 102 7.47 8.72 -9.67
C GLY A 102 7.98 10.12 -9.29
N ALA A 103 7.23 10.87 -8.49
CA ALA A 103 7.66 12.16 -7.95
C ALA A 103 8.87 12.00 -7.02
N ARG A 104 8.86 10.99 -6.13
CA ARG A 104 9.94 10.69 -5.21
C ARG A 104 11.22 10.25 -5.92
N THR A 105 11.11 9.56 -7.05
CA THR A 105 12.25 9.14 -7.88
C THR A 105 12.59 10.15 -8.99
N HIS A 106 11.89 11.28 -9.07
CA HIS A 106 12.05 12.31 -10.10
C HIS A 106 11.95 11.76 -11.54
N ASN A 107 11.07 10.79 -11.77
CA ASN A 107 10.93 10.13 -13.07
C ASN A 107 9.45 9.93 -13.45
N ALA A 108 9.03 10.62 -14.52
CA ALA A 108 7.68 10.54 -15.06
C ALA A 108 7.32 9.13 -15.55
N MET A 109 8.28 8.39 -16.11
CA MET A 109 8.06 7.02 -16.58
C MET A 109 7.79 6.07 -15.41
N THR A 110 8.53 6.21 -14.31
CA THR A 110 8.27 5.45 -13.07
C THR A 110 6.90 5.79 -12.50
N GLY A 111 6.49 7.07 -12.59
CA GLY A 111 5.16 7.50 -12.15
C GLY A 111 4.02 6.90 -12.97
N THR A 112 4.10 6.95 -14.30
CA THR A 112 3.05 6.42 -15.18
C THR A 112 2.96 4.90 -15.11
N THR A 113 4.10 4.21 -15.17
CA THR A 113 4.16 2.74 -15.04
C THR A 113 3.70 2.30 -13.66
N GLY A 114 4.15 2.98 -12.60
CA GLY A 114 3.71 2.75 -11.23
C GLY A 114 2.22 2.97 -11.06
N CYS A 115 1.65 4.01 -11.67
CA CYS A 115 0.22 4.26 -11.61
C CYS A 115 -0.60 3.11 -12.19
N LEU A 116 -0.26 2.67 -13.40
CA LEU A 116 -0.98 1.58 -14.07
C LEU A 116 -0.77 0.25 -13.34
N ALA A 117 0.47 -0.07 -12.97
CA ALA A 117 0.77 -1.33 -12.30
C ALA A 117 0.10 -1.42 -10.91
N LEU A 118 0.31 -0.43 -10.05
CA LEU A 118 -0.26 -0.43 -8.70
C LEU A 118 -1.77 -0.21 -8.72
N GLY A 119 -2.27 0.63 -9.62
CA GLY A 119 -3.70 0.84 -9.81
C GLY A 119 -4.41 -0.44 -10.24
N THR A 120 -3.92 -1.12 -11.26
CA THR A 120 -4.51 -2.39 -11.73
C THR A 120 -4.40 -3.48 -10.68
N LEU A 121 -3.27 -3.60 -9.97
CA LEU A 121 -3.13 -4.53 -8.86
C LEU A 121 -4.16 -4.25 -7.75
N ALA A 122 -4.33 -2.98 -7.36
CA ALA A 122 -5.29 -2.59 -6.34
C ALA A 122 -6.75 -2.81 -6.77
N PHE A 123 -7.06 -2.58 -8.05
CA PHE A 123 -8.37 -2.90 -8.60
C PHE A 123 -8.68 -4.40 -8.44
N PHE A 124 -7.75 -5.25 -8.84
CA PHE A 124 -7.93 -6.70 -8.75
C PHE A 124 -7.95 -7.21 -7.31
N THR A 125 -7.25 -6.57 -6.36
CA THR A 125 -7.35 -6.97 -4.94
C THR A 125 -8.74 -6.70 -4.38
N LYS A 126 -9.37 -5.55 -4.69
CA LYS A 126 -10.76 -5.28 -4.29
C LYS A 126 -11.75 -6.18 -5.04
N ALA A 127 -11.60 -6.34 -6.36
CA ALA A 127 -12.45 -7.22 -7.14
C ALA A 127 -12.39 -8.68 -6.64
N GLY A 128 -11.19 -9.21 -6.42
CA GLY A 128 -11.00 -10.55 -5.86
C GLY A 128 -11.56 -10.70 -4.45
N LYS A 129 -11.51 -9.66 -3.61
CA LYS A 129 -12.13 -9.68 -2.28
C LYS A 129 -13.66 -9.77 -2.36
N MET A 130 -14.28 -9.05 -3.30
CA MET A 130 -15.73 -9.08 -3.51
C MET A 130 -16.19 -10.43 -4.08
N GLU A 131 -15.46 -10.97 -5.05
CA GLU A 131 -15.74 -12.27 -5.68
C GLU A 131 -15.29 -13.48 -4.85
N GLY A 132 -14.66 -13.25 -3.70
CA GLY A 132 -14.20 -14.32 -2.81
C GLY A 132 -13.03 -15.16 -3.36
N TRP A 133 -12.20 -14.59 -4.22
CA TRP A 133 -11.01 -15.27 -4.76
C TRP A 133 -10.06 -15.67 -3.64
N ARG A 134 -9.60 -16.92 -3.67
CA ARG A 134 -8.64 -17.47 -2.70
C ARG A 134 -7.29 -17.64 -3.38
N LEU A 135 -6.35 -16.73 -3.10
CA LEU A 135 -4.97 -16.81 -3.59
C LEU A 135 -4.20 -17.96 -2.94
N THR A 136 -4.47 -18.21 -1.66
CA THR A 136 -3.93 -19.34 -0.91
C THR A 136 -5.07 -20.04 -0.21
N GLY A 137 -5.05 -21.37 -0.22
CA GLY A 137 -6.09 -22.18 0.39
C GLY A 137 -5.66 -23.64 0.47
N PRO A 138 -6.29 -24.44 1.33
CA PRO A 138 -6.02 -25.86 1.36
C PRO A 138 -6.29 -26.45 -0.04
N PRO A 139 -5.45 -27.38 -0.51
CA PRO A 139 -5.67 -28.03 -1.80
C PRO A 139 -7.08 -28.64 -1.77
N LYS A 140 -7.88 -28.30 -2.78
CA LYS A 140 -9.18 -28.95 -3.01
C LYS A 140 -8.94 -30.10 -3.98
N LEU A 141 -9.46 -31.27 -3.65
CA LEU A 141 -9.49 -32.45 -4.50
C LEU A 141 -10.49 -32.25 -5.65
#